data_AF-A0A2L2FQA1-F1
#
_entry.id   AF-A0A2L2FQA1-F1
#
_cell.length_a   1.000
_cell.length_b   1.000
_cell.length_c   1.000
_cell.angle_alpha   90.00
_cell.angle_beta   90.00
_cell.angle_gamma   90.00
#
_symmetry.space_group_name_H-M   'P 1'
#
loop_
_entity.id
_entity.type
_entity.pdbx_description
1 polymer ?
#
loop_
_entity_poly.entity_id
_entity_poly.type
_entity_poly.pdbx_seq_one_letter_code
_entity_poly.pdbx_strand_id
1 'polypeptide(L)' 'WIGWVGRAYLQAVKKEGGDVERKEIMIEVPKALSLMLSGFTWPLAAVKELLSGELTAKDTEIPISPR' A
#
# COMPACT_ATOMS: atom_id res chain seq x y z
N TRP A 1 2.72 -8.94 -8.64
CA TRP A 1 1.43 -8.36 -9.08
C TRP A 1 0.45 -8.27 -7.92
N ILE A 2 -0.18 -9.37 -7.47
CA ILE A 2 -1.27 -9.36 -6.47
C ILE A 2 -0.91 -8.56 -5.21
N GLY A 3 0.21 -8.91 -4.56
CA GLY A 3 0.63 -8.22 -3.32
C GLY A 3 0.96 -6.73 -3.52
N TRP A 4 1.46 -6.34 -4.70
CA TRP A 4 1.79 -4.95 -5.00
C TRP A 4 0.54 -4.09 -5.12
N VAL A 5 -0.44 -4.57 -5.88
CA VAL A 5 -1.73 -3.89 -6.03
C VAL A 5 -2.47 -3.80 -4.70
N GLY A 6 -2.47 -4.88 -3.90
CA GLY A 6 -3.08 -4.88 -2.57
C GLY A 6 -2.44 -3.84 -1.63
N ARG A 7 -1.09 -3.80 -1.57
CA ARG A 7 -0.36 -2.77 -0.81
C ARG A 7 -0.69 -1.36 -1.30
N ALA A 8 -0.73 -1.15 -2.62
CA ALA A 8 -1.05 0.14 -3.20
C ALA A 8 -2.47 0.61 -2.84
N TYR A 9 -3.45 -0.30 -2.80
CA TYR A 9 -4.81 0.00 -2.36
C TYR A 9 -4.84 0.41 -0.89
N LEU A 10 -4.23 -0.38 0.00
CA LEU A 10 -4.16 -0.07 1.43
C LEU A 10 -3.46 1.26 1.70
N GLN A 11 -2.35 1.54 1.02
CA GLN A 11 -1.66 2.83 1.15
C GLN A 11 -2.49 4.00 0.61
N ALA A 12 -3.21 3.82 -0.49
CA ALA A 12 -4.06 4.86 -1.07
C ALA A 12 -5.27 5.17 -0.19
N VAL A 13 -5.87 4.16 0.45
CA VAL A 13 -6.96 4.35 1.42
C VAL A 13 -6.44 5.02 2.68
N LYS A 14 -5.29 4.58 3.22
CA LYS A 14 -4.65 5.20 4.39
C LYS A 14 -4.35 6.69 4.19
N LYS A 15 -3.93 7.09 2.97
CA LYS A 15 -3.63 8.50 2.63
C LYS A 15 -4.87 9.39 2.54
N GLU A 16 -6.02 8.85 2.17
CA GLU A 16 -7.27 9.62 2.10
C GLU A 16 -7.84 9.96 3.48
N GLY A 17 -7.48 9.19 4.51
CA GLY A 17 -7.93 9.41 5.88
C GLY A 17 -9.43 9.15 6.07
N GLY A 18 -9.92 9.38 7.29
CA GLY A 18 -11.31 9.14 7.68
C GLY A 18 -11.63 7.66 7.86
N ASP A 19 -12.69 7.18 7.20
CA ASP A 19 -13.24 5.82 7.24
C ASP A 19 -12.35 4.75 6.55
N VAL A 20 -11.06 4.67 6.93
CA VAL A 20 -10.07 3.74 6.36
C VAL A 20 -10.53 2.29 6.49
N GLU A 21 -10.95 1.88 7.67
CA GLU A 21 -11.40 0.53 8.00
C GLU A 21 -12.67 0.16 7.22
N ARG A 22 -13.53 1.15 6.98
CA ARG A 22 -14.77 0.98 6.21
C ARG A 22 -14.48 0.70 4.74
N LYS A 23 -13.46 1.36 4.17
CA LYS A 23 -13.00 1.16 2.78
C LYS A 23 -12.22 -0.15 2.58
N GLU A 24 -11.76 -0.78 3.66
CA GLU A 24 -11.19 -2.13 3.61
C GLU A 24 -12.27 -3.21 3.57
N ILE A 25 -13.40 -3.00 4.28
CA ILE A 25 -14.53 -3.94 4.31
C ILE A 25 -15.43 -3.74 3.08
N MET A 26 -15.77 -2.49 2.78
CA MET A 26 -16.54 -2.10 1.60
C MET A 26 -15.58 -1.56 0.55
N ILE A 27 -15.05 -2.47 -0.28
CA ILE A 27 -14.04 -2.15 -1.28
C ILE A 27 -14.58 -1.14 -2.29
N GLU A 28 -13.82 -0.06 -2.50
CA GLU A 28 -14.07 0.87 -3.60
C GLU A 28 -13.62 0.22 -4.92
N VAL A 29 -14.55 -0.52 -5.54
CA VAL A 29 -14.31 -1.31 -6.76
C VAL A 29 -13.65 -0.49 -7.89
N PRO A 30 -14.07 0.75 -8.22
CA PRO A 30 -13.46 1.52 -9.31
C PRO A 30 -11.97 1.83 -9.07
N LYS A 31 -11.61 2.11 -7.81
CA LYS A 31 -10.24 2.43 -7.41
C LYS A 31 -9.37 1.18 -7.34
N ALA A 32 -9.90 0.08 -6.79
CA ALA A 32 -9.24 -1.20 -6.79
C ALA A 32 -8.93 -1.68 -8.21
N LEU A 33 -9.87 -1.53 -9.16
CA LEU A 33 -9.68 -1.86 -10.57
C LEU A 33 -8.58 -1.00 -11.21
N SER A 34 -8.58 0.31 -10.94
CA SER A 34 -7.55 1.21 -11.48
C SER A 34 -6.14 0.82 -11.01
N LEU A 35 -5.99 0.43 -9.75
CA LEU A 35 -4.71 -0.06 -9.21
C LEU A 35 -4.36 -1.47 -9.71
N MET A 36 -5.35 -2.33 -9.95
CA MET A 36 -5.13 -3.66 -10.56
C MET A 36 -4.52 -3.55 -11.95
N LEU A 37 -4.96 -2.57 -12.74
CA LEU A 37 -4.46 -2.31 -14.10
C LEU A 37 -3.02 -1.79 -14.11
N SER A 38 -2.61 -1.01 -13.11
CA SER A 38 -1.21 -0.54 -12.99
C SER A 38 -0.25 -1.59 -12.43
N GLY A 39 -0.78 -2.73 -11.95
CA GLY A 39 -0.01 -3.81 -11.35
C GLY A 39 0.96 -4.55 -12.28
N PHE A 40 0.92 -4.33 -13.60
CA PHE A 40 1.84 -4.95 -14.57
C PHE A 40 3.30 -4.54 -14.37
N THR A 41 3.55 -3.27 -14.03
CA THR A 41 4.91 -2.72 -13.87
C THR A 41 5.47 -2.89 -12.45
N TRP A 42 4.86 -3.77 -11.64
CA TRP A 42 5.19 -3.95 -10.23
C TRP A 42 6.68 -4.23 -9.92
N PRO A 43 7.47 -4.98 -10.72
CA PRO A 43 8.87 -5.23 -10.37
C PRO A 43 9.72 -3.96 -10.47
N LEU A 44 9.48 -3.15 -11.50
CA LEU A 44 10.18 -1.89 -11.71
C LEU A 44 9.80 -0.87 -10.64
N ALA A 45 8.51 -0.79 -10.30
CA ALA A 45 8.02 0.06 -9.22
C ALA A 45 8.62 -0.34 -7.86
N ALA A 46 8.72 -1.65 -7.58
CA ALA A 46 9.31 -2.16 -6.35
C ALA A 46 10.80 -1.81 -6.22
N VAL A 47 11.59 -1.96 -7.29
CA VAL A 47 13.01 -1.56 -7.27
C VAL A 47 13.15 -0.06 -7.08
N LYS A 48 12.31 0.74 -7.74
CA LYS A 48 12.31 2.20 -7.56
C LYS A 48 11.99 2.59 -6.11
N GLU A 49 10.96 2.00 -5.50
CA GLU A 49 10.59 2.27 -4.10
C GLU A 49 11.63 1.75 -3.09
N LEU A 50 12.32 0.66 -3.41
CA LEU A 50 13.43 0.16 -2.59
C LEU A 50 14.60 1.16 -2.59
N LEU A 51 14.97 1.67 -3.76
CA LEU A 51 16.05 2.65 -3.89
C LEU A 51 15.68 4.01 -3.32
N SER A 52 14.40 4.40 -3.31
CA SER A 52 13.94 5.62 -2.64
C SER A 52 13.83 5.48 -1.12
N GLY A 53 13.90 4.26 -0.58
CA GLY A 53 13.72 3.98 0.84
C GLY A 53 12.26 4.07 1.32
N GLU A 54 11.29 4.18 0.40
CA GLU A 54 9.86 4.25 0.73
C GLU A 54 9.22 2.86 0.85
N LEU A 55 9.94 1.82 0.44
CA LEU A 55 9.44 0.45 0.50
C LEU A 55 9.28 -0.06 1.95
N THR A 56 10.17 0.35 2.85
CA THR A 56 10.26 -0.13 4.23
C THR A 56 10.17 1.01 5.23
N ALA A 57 9.45 0.81 6.33
CA ALA A 57 9.48 1.72 7.47
C ALA A 57 10.77 1.52 8.29
N LYS A 58 11.21 2.56 9.01
CA LYS A 58 12.36 2.46 9.93
C LYS A 58 11.95 1.75 11.22
N ASP A 59 12.87 1.01 11.83
CA ASP A 59 12.62 0.28 13.09
C ASP A 59 12.15 1.20 14.23
N THR A 60 12.57 2.47 14.22
CA THR A 60 12.17 3.47 15.22
C THR A 60 10.72 3.97 15.07
N GLU A 61 10.10 3.74 13.91
CA GLU A 61 8.73 4.16 13.60
C GLU A 61 7.72 3.00 13.76
N ILE A 62 8.22 1.81 14.09
CA ILE A 62 7.40 0.61 14.28
C ILE A 62 7.18 0.43 15.80
N PRO A 63 5.93 0.36 16.28
CA PRO A 63 5.66 0.14 17.69
C PRO A 63 6.17 -1.24 18.12
N ILE A 64 7.04 -1.26 19.13
CA ILE A 64 7.55 -2.48 19.78
C ILE A 64 6.93 -2.64 21.16
N SER A 65 6.73 -3.88 21.59
CA SER A 65 6.36 -4.18 22.97
C SER A 65 7.56 -3.95 23.91
N PRO A 66 7.32 -3.68 25.21
CA PRO A 66 8.38 -3.73 26.22
C PRO A 66 9.12 -5.08 26.16
N ARG A 67 10.44 -5.05 26.37
CA ARG A 67 11.31 -6.22 26.37
C ARG A 67 11.41 -6.86 27.74
#